data_AF-A0A2V9AY14-F1
#
_entry.id   AF-A0A2V9AY14-F1
#
_cell.length_a   1.000
_cell.length_b   1.000
_cell.length_c   1.000
_cell.angle_alpha   90.00
_cell.angle_beta   90.00
_cell.angle_gamma   90.00
#
_symmetry.space_group_name_H-M   'P 1'
#
loop_
_entity.id
_entity.type
_entity.pdbx_description
1 polymer ?
#
loop_
_entity_poly.entity_id
_entity_poly.type
_entity_poly.pdbx_seq_one_letter_code
_entity_poly.pdbx_strand_id
1 'polypeptide(L)'
;MSILDQSEAGLGVHLDNNSKPFAEIQAGDDWSITASHEMLEMLVDPLGRKLQSDPDIDPSSDGHEVQYLVEVGDPCEVFSYAINGINVSDFITPEFYDTNAPASTEFDFLGRLNQAFDVPQGCYISWFDPQDGRWHQKQTDGTFITARAKANPKLSPRDQGDEAFSEQENRARHDQLAIRRKYRPLAAKRTVGRP
;
A
#
# COMPACT_ATOMS: atom_id res chain seq x y z
N MET A 1 -9.70 -2.82 15.50
CA MET A 1 -9.50 -3.96 14.57
C MET A 1 -10.45 -5.06 14.94
N SER A 2 -11.15 -5.61 13.95
CA SER A 2 -12.08 -6.73 14.07
C SER A 2 -11.73 -7.79 13.04
N ILE A 3 -11.77 -9.08 13.41
CA ILE A 3 -11.63 -10.20 12.47
C ILE A 3 -13.04 -10.73 12.19
N LEU A 4 -13.42 -10.78 10.92
CA LEU A 4 -14.76 -11.11 10.45
C LEU A 4 -14.71 -12.37 9.57
N ASP A 5 -15.77 -13.17 9.58
CA ASP A 5 -15.89 -14.31 8.65
C ASP A 5 -15.98 -13.82 7.19
N GLN A 6 -16.60 -12.67 6.98
CA GLN A 6 -16.66 -11.95 5.71
C GLN A 6 -16.60 -10.45 6.00
N SER A 7 -15.69 -9.76 5.32
CA SER A 7 -15.60 -8.30 5.36
C SER A 7 -16.26 -7.72 4.10
N GLU A 8 -17.10 -6.70 4.28
CA GLU A 8 -17.77 -6.02 3.16
C GLU A 8 -16.82 -5.04 2.44
N ALA A 9 -15.71 -4.64 3.09
CA ALA A 9 -14.75 -3.68 2.56
C ALA A 9 -13.60 -4.32 1.76
N GLY A 10 -13.31 -5.62 1.96
CA GLY A 10 -12.15 -6.32 1.41
C GLY A 10 -11.47 -7.21 2.47
N LEU A 11 -10.41 -7.96 2.12
CA LEU A 11 -9.78 -8.88 3.08
C LEU A 11 -9.04 -8.15 4.21
N GLY A 12 -8.62 -6.91 3.97
CA GLY A 12 -8.12 -5.94 4.94
C GLY A 12 -8.45 -4.54 4.43
N VAL A 13 -9.11 -3.71 5.24
CA VAL A 13 -9.26 -2.28 4.97
C VAL A 13 -9.23 -1.52 6.28
N HIS A 14 -8.39 -0.50 6.36
CA HIS A 14 -8.41 0.53 7.38
C HIS A 14 -9.40 1.64 7.00
N LEU A 15 -10.34 1.90 7.92
CA LEU A 15 -11.46 2.82 7.80
C LEU A 15 -11.48 3.82 8.96
N ASP A 16 -12.18 4.94 8.76
CA ASP A 16 -12.54 5.86 9.82
C ASP A 16 -14.04 5.80 10.15
N ASN A 17 -14.40 5.78 11.44
CA ASN A 17 -15.77 6.00 11.89
C ASN A 17 -15.83 7.11 12.94
N ASN A 18 -16.14 8.34 12.51
CA ASN A 18 -16.15 9.53 13.34
C ASN A 18 -14.78 9.82 13.99
N SER A 19 -13.71 9.82 13.19
CA SER A 19 -12.33 10.05 13.64
C SER A 19 -11.81 8.98 14.62
N LYS A 20 -12.32 7.75 14.46
CA LYS A 20 -11.84 6.54 15.13
C LYS A 20 -11.37 5.55 14.07
N PRO A 21 -10.05 5.35 13.91
CA PRO A 21 -9.52 4.31 13.04
C PRO A 21 -9.98 2.93 13.48
N PHE A 22 -10.36 2.12 12.51
CA PHE A 22 -10.56 0.69 12.68
C PHE A 22 -10.15 -0.05 11.41
N ALA A 23 -9.89 -1.34 11.54
CA ALA A 23 -9.66 -2.20 10.39
C ALA A 23 -10.55 -3.43 10.49
N GLU A 24 -11.06 -3.86 9.34
CA GLU A 24 -11.80 -5.11 9.18
C GLU A 24 -10.91 -6.11 8.44
N ILE A 25 -10.68 -7.27 9.06
CA ILE A 25 -9.84 -8.34 8.52
C ILE A 25 -10.71 -9.54 8.25
N GLN A 26 -10.73 -10.05 7.02
CA GLN A 26 -11.40 -11.31 6.73
C GLN A 26 -10.55 -12.48 7.24
N ALA A 27 -11.20 -13.46 7.88
CA ALA A 27 -10.53 -14.68 8.31
C ALA A 27 -10.04 -15.51 7.11
N GLY A 28 -8.81 -16.04 7.22
CA GLY A 28 -8.16 -16.80 6.16
C GLY A 28 -6.79 -17.31 6.58
N ASP A 29 -6.10 -18.07 5.73
CA ASP A 29 -4.77 -18.64 6.03
C ASP A 29 -3.70 -17.57 6.30
N ASP A 30 -3.94 -16.33 5.87
CA ASP A 30 -3.03 -15.20 5.87
C ASP A 30 -3.50 -14.02 6.73
N TRP A 31 -4.53 -14.25 7.56
CA TRP A 31 -5.15 -13.23 8.41
C TRP A 31 -4.13 -12.45 9.25
N SER A 32 -3.06 -13.10 9.72
CA SER A 32 -2.06 -12.46 10.58
C SER A 32 -1.24 -11.44 9.81
N ILE A 33 -0.98 -11.72 8.54
CA ILE A 33 -0.25 -10.81 7.66
C ILE A 33 -1.14 -9.60 7.35
N THR A 34 -2.39 -9.83 6.95
CA THR A 34 -3.34 -8.76 6.65
C THR A 34 -3.63 -7.92 7.90
N ALA A 35 -3.82 -8.54 9.07
CA ALA A 35 -3.94 -7.81 10.32
C ALA A 35 -2.72 -6.95 10.63
N SER A 36 -1.49 -7.48 10.46
CA SER A 36 -0.28 -6.69 10.69
C SER A 36 -0.11 -5.56 9.67
N HIS A 37 -0.51 -5.78 8.41
CA HIS A 37 -0.50 -4.77 7.35
C HIS A 37 -1.38 -3.58 7.75
N GLU A 38 -2.68 -3.81 7.98
CA GLU A 38 -3.61 -2.75 8.37
C GLU A 38 -3.18 -2.06 9.69
N MET A 39 -2.59 -2.82 10.62
CA MET A 39 -2.07 -2.26 11.87
C MET A 39 -0.91 -1.28 11.63
N LEU A 40 0.04 -1.63 10.74
CA LEU A 40 1.18 -0.78 10.43
C LEU A 40 0.73 0.52 9.75
N GLU A 41 -0.23 0.44 8.85
CA GLU A 41 -0.80 1.63 8.19
C GLU A 41 -1.53 2.54 9.20
N MET A 42 -2.35 1.95 10.07
CA MET A 42 -2.98 2.68 11.17
C MET A 42 -1.99 3.31 12.15
N LEU A 43 -0.83 2.69 12.37
CA LEU A 43 0.20 3.24 13.26
C LEU A 43 0.89 4.47 12.65
N VAL A 44 1.09 4.47 11.33
CA VAL A 44 1.79 5.56 10.62
C VAL A 44 0.87 6.70 10.27
N ASP A 45 -0.34 6.38 9.81
CA ASP A 45 -1.36 7.36 9.46
C ASP A 45 -2.76 6.85 9.84
N PRO A 46 -3.17 7.05 11.10
CA PRO A 46 -4.44 6.55 11.61
C PRO A 46 -5.69 7.16 10.96
N LEU A 47 -5.57 8.13 10.06
CA LEU A 47 -6.75 8.75 9.43
C LEU A 47 -6.68 8.79 7.91
N GLY A 48 -5.63 8.20 7.29
CA GLY A 48 -5.47 8.19 5.84
C GLY A 48 -5.36 9.60 5.23
N ARG A 49 -4.66 10.52 5.91
CA ARG A 49 -4.51 11.93 5.53
C ARG A 49 -3.08 12.34 5.20
N LYS A 50 -2.11 11.46 5.45
CA LYS A 50 -0.71 11.73 5.25
C LYS A 50 -0.40 11.61 3.76
N LEU A 51 0.11 12.71 3.22
CA LEU A 51 0.57 12.81 1.84
C LEU A 51 2.07 13.08 1.81
N GLN A 52 2.73 12.54 0.81
CA GLN A 52 4.14 12.77 0.52
C GLN A 52 4.28 13.35 -0.88
N SER A 53 4.92 14.52 -0.99
CA SER A 53 5.11 15.21 -2.28
C SER A 53 6.43 14.79 -2.92
N ASP A 54 6.35 14.27 -4.15
CA ASP A 54 7.50 13.82 -4.92
C ASP A 54 7.19 13.83 -6.43
N PRO A 55 8.21 13.71 -7.32
CA PRO A 55 7.98 13.59 -8.76
C PRO A 55 7.10 12.39 -9.12
N ASP A 56 6.22 12.58 -10.10
CA ASP A 56 5.36 11.52 -10.64
C ASP A 56 6.18 10.34 -11.16
N ILE A 57 5.81 9.14 -10.71
CA ILE A 57 6.47 7.86 -11.05
C ILE A 57 5.93 7.26 -12.34
N ASP A 58 4.82 7.76 -12.90
CA ASP A 58 4.31 7.30 -14.18
C ASP A 58 5.35 7.56 -15.28
N PRO A 59 5.85 6.53 -15.99
CA PRO A 59 6.84 6.69 -17.04
C PRO A 59 6.40 7.58 -18.21
N SER A 60 5.09 7.84 -18.34
CA SER A 60 4.51 8.74 -19.34
C SER A 60 4.38 10.19 -18.87
N SER A 61 4.61 10.45 -17.58
CA SER A 61 4.62 11.78 -16.99
C SER A 61 5.90 12.55 -17.31
N ASP A 62 5.85 13.88 -17.20
CA ASP A 62 7.01 14.75 -17.30
C ASP A 62 7.79 14.88 -15.97
N GLY A 63 7.39 14.13 -14.94
CA GLY A 63 8.03 14.10 -13.62
C GLY A 63 7.67 15.31 -12.76
N HIS A 64 6.53 15.95 -13.02
CA HIS A 64 6.02 17.00 -12.15
C HIS A 64 5.67 16.49 -10.75
N GLU A 65 5.58 17.40 -9.78
CA GLU A 65 5.27 17.06 -8.39
C GLU A 65 3.81 16.60 -8.23
N VAL A 66 3.64 15.44 -7.60
CA VAL A 66 2.34 14.85 -7.21
C VAL A 66 2.31 14.57 -5.70
N GLN A 67 1.17 14.11 -5.18
CA GLN A 67 0.98 13.84 -3.75
C GLN A 67 0.63 12.36 -3.53
N TYR A 68 1.61 11.56 -3.11
CA TYR A 68 1.44 10.15 -2.77
C TYR A 68 0.65 9.96 -1.48
N LEU A 69 -0.31 9.05 -1.47
CA LEU A 69 -0.94 8.59 -0.22
C LEU A 69 0.06 7.68 0.51
N VAL A 70 0.28 7.95 1.81
CA VAL A 70 1.24 7.18 2.61
C VAL A 70 0.56 5.96 3.21
N GLU A 71 0.74 4.82 2.52
CA GLU A 71 0.25 3.49 2.90
C GLU A 71 1.48 2.58 2.99
N VAL A 72 1.93 2.30 4.21
CA VAL A 72 3.29 1.74 4.40
C VAL A 72 3.39 0.26 4.07
N GLY A 73 2.25 -0.44 3.97
CA GLY A 73 2.21 -1.84 3.58
C GLY A 73 2.12 -2.01 2.07
N ASP A 74 1.29 -1.18 1.41
CA ASP A 74 0.90 -1.32 0.01
C ASP A 74 2.07 -1.45 -0.99
N PRO A 75 3.14 -0.64 -0.95
CA PRO A 75 4.25 -0.75 -1.89
C PRO A 75 5.03 -2.08 -1.81
N CYS A 76 4.91 -2.81 -0.70
CA CYS A 76 5.63 -4.05 -0.41
C CYS A 76 4.71 -5.21 0.04
N GLU A 77 3.40 -5.13 -0.19
CA GLU A 77 2.37 -6.00 0.43
C GLU A 77 2.58 -7.51 0.20
N VAL A 78 3.30 -7.87 -0.87
CA VAL A 78 3.55 -9.27 -1.19
C VAL A 78 4.58 -9.92 -0.27
N PHE A 79 5.41 -9.12 0.42
CA PHE A 79 6.47 -9.60 1.28
C PHE A 79 5.98 -9.80 2.72
N SER A 80 6.52 -10.84 3.37
CA SER A 80 6.18 -11.18 4.74
C SER A 80 7.36 -11.84 5.44
N TYR A 81 7.42 -11.72 6.75
CA TYR A 81 8.41 -12.38 7.61
C TYR A 81 7.75 -13.00 8.83
N ALA A 82 8.45 -13.92 9.51
CA ALA A 82 7.89 -14.66 10.63
C ALA A 82 8.39 -14.11 11.97
N ILE A 83 7.47 -13.83 12.89
CA ILE A 83 7.77 -13.58 14.30
C ILE A 83 7.27 -14.79 15.08
N ASN A 84 8.17 -15.56 15.71
CA ASN A 84 7.82 -16.77 16.45
C ASN A 84 6.95 -17.76 15.65
N GLY A 85 7.18 -17.88 14.34
CA GLY A 85 6.44 -18.77 13.44
C GLY A 85 5.11 -18.22 12.93
N ILE A 86 4.72 -16.99 13.31
CA ILE A 86 3.56 -16.29 12.77
C ILE A 86 4.03 -15.31 11.70
N ASN A 87 3.53 -15.44 10.47
CA ASN A 87 3.87 -14.51 9.40
C ASN A 87 3.17 -13.17 9.59
N VAL A 88 3.90 -12.08 9.36
CA VAL A 88 3.45 -10.68 9.39
C VAL A 88 3.92 -9.95 8.13
N SER A 89 3.27 -8.83 7.82
CA SER A 89 3.54 -7.99 6.65
C SER A 89 4.88 -7.28 6.78
N ASP A 90 5.53 -7.12 5.64
CA ASP A 90 6.59 -6.12 5.47
C ASP A 90 6.01 -4.69 5.47
N PHE A 91 6.89 -3.69 5.54
CA PHE A 91 6.54 -2.28 5.44
C PHE A 91 7.72 -1.44 4.90
N ILE A 92 7.41 -0.36 4.21
CA ILE A 92 8.42 0.59 3.72
C ILE A 92 9.04 1.43 4.84
N THR A 93 10.27 1.89 4.62
CA THR A 93 10.93 2.90 5.45
C THR A 93 10.63 4.31 4.90
N PRO A 94 10.89 5.39 5.66
CA PRO A 94 10.78 6.75 5.14
C PRO A 94 11.60 6.99 3.87
N GLU A 95 12.74 6.31 3.73
CA GLU A 95 13.65 6.42 2.60
C GLU A 95 13.05 5.89 1.28
N PHE A 96 11.95 5.13 1.32
CA PHE A 96 11.20 4.73 0.12
C PHE A 96 10.88 5.88 -0.85
N TYR A 97 10.69 7.09 -0.30
CA TYR A 97 10.37 8.28 -1.10
C TYR A 97 11.64 9.07 -1.51
N ASP A 98 12.81 8.77 -0.95
CA ASP A 98 14.03 9.55 -1.20
C ASP A 98 14.80 9.05 -2.43
N THR A 99 14.57 9.70 -3.57
CA THR A 99 15.29 9.41 -4.83
C THR A 99 16.80 9.70 -4.77
N ASN A 100 17.27 10.40 -3.73
CA ASN A 100 18.70 10.66 -3.49
C ASN A 100 19.32 9.72 -2.46
N ALA A 101 18.56 8.73 -1.97
CA ALA A 101 19.03 7.78 -0.98
C ALA A 101 20.30 7.03 -1.47
N PRO A 102 21.31 6.84 -0.60
CA PRO A 102 22.49 6.06 -0.93
C PRO A 102 22.16 4.62 -1.38
N ALA A 103 23.02 4.01 -2.19
CA ALA A 103 22.80 2.64 -2.69
C ALA A 103 22.73 1.55 -1.60
N SER A 104 23.15 1.83 -0.37
CA SER A 104 23.07 0.91 0.78
C SER A 104 21.82 1.11 1.64
N THR A 105 20.88 1.93 1.18
CA THR A 105 19.66 2.25 1.92
C THR A 105 18.69 1.08 1.89
N GLU A 106 18.03 0.83 3.01
CA GLU A 106 16.91 -0.10 3.10
C GLU A 106 15.62 0.68 2.89
N PHE A 107 14.89 0.37 1.82
CA PHE A 107 13.64 1.04 1.45
C PHE A 107 12.41 0.34 2.06
N ASP A 108 12.60 -0.85 2.59
CA ASP A 108 11.64 -1.68 3.31
C ASP A 108 12.34 -2.43 4.45
N PHE A 109 11.56 -2.90 5.43
CA PHE A 109 12.10 -3.60 6.59
C PHE A 109 12.86 -4.89 6.23
N LEU A 110 12.48 -5.58 5.17
CA LEU A 110 13.16 -6.80 4.71
C LEU A 110 14.28 -6.56 3.68
N GLY A 111 14.50 -5.32 3.23
CA GLY A 111 15.50 -4.98 2.22
C GLY A 111 15.24 -5.68 0.87
N ARG A 112 13.99 -5.79 0.46
CA ARG A 112 13.54 -6.35 -0.84
C ARG A 112 13.44 -5.30 -1.93
N LEU A 113 13.17 -4.06 -1.55
CA LEU A 113 13.05 -2.93 -2.46
C LEU A 113 14.44 -2.36 -2.73
N ASN A 114 14.77 -2.15 -4.00
CA ASN A 114 16.14 -1.86 -4.43
C ASN A 114 16.42 -0.36 -4.62
N GLN A 115 15.37 0.46 -4.68
CA GLN A 115 15.44 1.90 -4.91
C GLN A 115 14.17 2.59 -4.39
N ALA A 116 14.20 3.91 -4.33
CA ALA A 116 13.02 4.72 -4.06
C ALA A 116 11.92 4.43 -5.09
N PHE A 117 10.67 4.42 -4.64
CA PHE A 117 9.49 4.09 -5.45
C PHE A 117 9.55 2.73 -6.18
N ASP A 118 10.39 1.78 -5.70
CA ASP A 118 10.35 0.40 -6.19
C ASP A 118 9.06 -0.27 -5.71
N VAL A 119 8.10 -0.48 -6.62
CA VAL A 119 6.81 -1.13 -6.33
C VAL A 119 6.71 -2.41 -7.16
N PRO A 120 7.01 -3.59 -6.60
CA PRO A 120 6.98 -4.86 -7.32
C PRO A 120 5.61 -5.23 -7.89
N GLN A 121 5.57 -6.24 -8.77
CA GLN A 121 4.29 -6.84 -9.16
C GLN A 121 3.61 -7.49 -7.95
N GLY A 122 2.30 -7.30 -7.88
CA GLY A 122 1.49 -7.65 -6.73
C GLY A 122 1.42 -6.57 -5.66
N CYS A 123 2.16 -5.46 -5.80
CA CYS A 123 2.04 -4.29 -4.94
C CYS A 123 1.45 -3.11 -5.72
N TYR A 124 0.91 -2.12 -5.01
CA TYR A 124 0.40 -0.89 -5.63
C TYR A 124 0.83 0.37 -4.87
N ILE A 125 0.63 1.52 -5.51
CA ILE A 125 0.76 2.84 -4.87
C ILE A 125 -0.19 3.82 -5.56
N SER A 126 -0.78 4.72 -4.78
CA SER A 126 -1.75 5.71 -5.25
C SER A 126 -1.26 7.14 -4.98
N TRP A 127 -1.54 8.07 -5.89
CA TRP A 127 -1.22 9.49 -5.71
C TRP A 127 -2.31 10.38 -6.28
N PHE A 128 -2.40 11.59 -5.74
CA PHE A 128 -3.20 12.68 -6.29
C PHE A 128 -2.31 13.58 -7.15
N ASP A 129 -2.77 13.88 -8.37
CA ASP A 129 -2.13 14.87 -9.24
C ASP A 129 -2.88 16.22 -9.14
N PRO A 130 -2.25 17.28 -8.59
CA PRO A 130 -2.85 18.60 -8.51
C PRO A 130 -3.11 19.28 -9.87
N GLN A 131 -2.41 18.90 -10.94
CA GLN A 131 -2.56 19.50 -12.26
C GLN A 131 -3.88 19.12 -12.92
N ASP A 132 -4.25 17.83 -12.85
CA ASP A 132 -5.51 17.35 -13.42
C ASP A 132 -6.64 17.21 -12.37
N GLY A 133 -6.28 17.19 -11.09
CA GLY A 133 -7.17 17.10 -9.95
C GLY A 133 -7.75 15.70 -9.75
N ARG A 134 -7.01 14.65 -10.14
CA ARG A 134 -7.46 13.26 -10.09
C ARG A 134 -6.50 12.38 -9.30
N TRP A 135 -7.03 11.25 -8.86
CA TRP A 135 -6.23 10.16 -8.31
C TRP A 135 -5.67 9.30 -9.44
N HIS A 136 -4.45 8.84 -9.26
CA HIS A 136 -3.72 7.94 -10.13
C HIS A 136 -3.22 6.77 -9.29
N GLN A 137 -2.97 5.65 -9.95
CA GLN A 137 -2.49 4.44 -9.29
C GLN A 137 -1.63 3.62 -10.24
N LYS A 138 -0.51 3.11 -9.71
CA LYS A 138 0.18 1.95 -10.28
C LYS A 138 -0.45 0.70 -9.69
N GLN A 139 -1.09 -0.13 -10.51
CA GLN A 139 -1.80 -1.33 -10.10
C GLN A 139 -0.87 -2.53 -9.83
N THR A 140 -1.45 -3.58 -9.23
CA THR A 140 -0.75 -4.83 -8.87
C THR A 140 -0.20 -5.58 -10.08
N ASP A 141 -0.73 -5.36 -11.29
CA ASP A 141 -0.16 -5.91 -12.53
C ASP A 141 0.94 -5.04 -13.16
N GLY A 142 1.20 -3.87 -12.59
CA GLY A 142 2.19 -2.89 -13.04
C GLY A 142 1.65 -1.84 -14.01
N THR A 143 0.36 -1.88 -14.35
CA THR A 143 -0.26 -0.84 -15.18
C THR A 143 -0.48 0.45 -14.39
N PHE A 144 -0.49 1.59 -15.10
CA PHE A 144 -0.79 2.90 -14.55
C PHE A 144 -2.19 3.31 -14.99
N ILE A 145 -3.01 3.75 -14.03
CA ILE A 145 -4.37 4.19 -14.30
C ILE A 145 -4.66 5.55 -13.66
N THR A 146 -5.55 6.29 -14.29
CA THR A 146 -6.08 7.56 -13.77
C THR A 146 -7.57 7.42 -13.51
N ALA A 147 -8.01 7.93 -12.37
CA ALA A 147 -9.42 7.99 -12.00
C ALA A 147 -10.23 8.75 -13.06
N ARG A 148 -11.48 8.35 -13.29
CA ARG A 148 -12.34 9.07 -14.27
C ARG A 148 -12.78 10.42 -13.73
N ALA A 149 -13.14 10.45 -12.44
CA ALA A 149 -13.65 11.62 -11.74
C ALA A 149 -12.52 12.42 -11.09
N LYS A 150 -12.76 13.71 -10.86
CA LYS A 150 -11.89 14.53 -10.02
C LYS A 150 -12.11 14.21 -8.55
N ALA A 151 -11.07 14.40 -7.75
CA ALA A 151 -11.13 14.24 -6.31
C ALA A 151 -12.21 15.14 -5.68
N ASN A 152 -12.92 14.59 -4.69
CA ASN A 152 -13.88 15.35 -3.91
C ASN A 152 -13.18 15.97 -2.68
N PRO A 153 -12.95 17.30 -2.63
CA PRO A 153 -12.17 17.94 -1.58
C PRO A 153 -12.84 17.91 -0.20
N LYS A 154 -14.10 17.41 -0.10
CA LYS A 154 -14.80 17.23 1.17
C LYS A 154 -14.43 15.93 1.88
N LEU A 155 -13.79 15.00 1.19
CA LEU A 155 -13.40 13.69 1.69
C LEU A 155 -11.93 13.69 2.12
N SER A 156 -11.55 12.76 2.99
CA SER A 156 -10.13 12.55 3.31
C SER A 156 -9.38 12.03 2.07
N PRO A 157 -8.04 12.20 1.97
CA PRO A 157 -7.28 11.65 0.86
C PRO A 157 -7.54 10.15 0.62
N ARG A 158 -7.55 9.33 1.69
CA ARG A 158 -7.89 7.91 1.60
C ARG A 158 -9.29 7.68 1.03
N ASP A 159 -10.31 8.35 1.57
CA ASP A 159 -11.70 8.22 1.08
C ASP A 159 -11.81 8.65 -0.39
N GLN A 160 -11.09 9.69 -0.80
CA GLN A 160 -11.04 10.11 -2.20
C GLN A 160 -10.41 9.03 -3.08
N GLY A 161 -9.31 8.42 -2.64
CA GLY A 161 -8.63 7.32 -3.33
C GLY A 161 -9.44 6.04 -3.40
N ASP A 162 -10.28 5.76 -2.39
CA ASP A 162 -11.23 4.65 -2.40
C ASP A 162 -12.43 4.92 -3.33
N GLU A 163 -12.97 6.15 -3.37
CA GLU A 163 -14.04 6.51 -4.31
C GLU A 163 -13.55 6.69 -5.77
N ALA A 164 -12.26 6.89 -5.97
CA ALA A 164 -11.68 7.23 -7.27
C ALA A 164 -11.76 6.09 -8.30
N PHE A 165 -11.73 4.85 -7.82
CA PHE A 165 -11.68 3.64 -8.64
C PHE A 165 -12.95 2.80 -8.47
N SER A 166 -13.24 1.94 -9.45
CA SER A 166 -14.40 1.06 -9.39
C SER A 166 -14.29 0.05 -8.25
N GLU A 167 -15.42 -0.46 -7.78
CA GLU A 167 -15.43 -1.52 -6.79
C GLU A 167 -14.61 -2.76 -7.20
N GLN A 168 -14.54 -3.05 -8.50
CA GLN A 168 -13.73 -4.16 -9.00
C GLN A 168 -12.24 -3.89 -8.82
N GLU A 169 -11.78 -2.68 -9.12
CA GLU A 169 -10.39 -2.24 -8.92
C GLU A 169 -10.04 -2.23 -7.43
N ASN A 170 -10.92 -1.67 -6.58
CA ASN A 170 -10.73 -1.64 -5.13
C ASN A 170 -10.70 -3.05 -4.51
N ARG A 171 -11.64 -3.92 -4.89
CA ARG A 171 -11.64 -5.32 -4.41
C ARG A 171 -10.38 -6.06 -4.85
N ALA A 172 -9.90 -5.81 -6.07
CA ALA A 172 -8.71 -6.48 -6.58
C ALA A 172 -7.44 -6.07 -5.84
N ARG A 173 -7.34 -4.81 -5.37
CA ARG A 173 -6.19 -4.32 -4.59
C ARG A 173 -6.26 -4.67 -3.10
N HIS A 174 -7.45 -4.82 -2.52
CA HIS A 174 -7.62 -5.20 -1.10
C HIS A 174 -7.75 -6.72 -0.86
N ASP A 175 -7.63 -7.57 -1.90
CA ASP A 175 -7.61 -9.04 -1.79
C ASP A 175 -6.16 -9.55 -1.64
N GLN A 176 -5.55 -9.25 -0.49
CA GLN A 176 -4.15 -9.61 -0.21
C GLN A 176 -3.87 -11.11 -0.35
N LEU A 177 -4.85 -11.98 -0.06
CA LEU A 177 -4.70 -13.43 -0.20
C LEU A 177 -4.57 -13.83 -1.67
N ALA A 178 -5.46 -13.33 -2.54
CA ALA A 178 -5.42 -13.62 -3.97
C ALA A 178 -4.17 -13.02 -4.61
N ILE A 179 -3.81 -11.79 -4.24
CA ILE A 179 -2.60 -11.11 -4.71
C ILE A 179 -1.37 -11.96 -4.41
N ARG A 180 -1.17 -12.37 -3.16
CA ARG A 180 0.03 -13.15 -2.77
C ARG A 180 0.05 -14.56 -3.33
N ARG A 181 -1.11 -15.17 -3.58
CA ARG A 181 -1.22 -16.44 -4.31
C ARG A 181 -0.78 -16.29 -5.76
N LYS A 182 -1.09 -15.15 -6.39
CA LYS A 182 -0.76 -14.85 -7.79
C LYS A 182 0.69 -14.37 -7.99
N TYR A 183 1.14 -13.44 -7.15
CA TYR A 183 2.43 -12.73 -7.27
C TYR A 183 3.46 -13.18 -6.23
N ARG A 184 3.41 -14.46 -5.85
CA ARG A 184 4.22 -14.99 -4.75
C ARG A 184 5.70 -14.62 -4.93
N PRO A 185 6.28 -13.81 -4.03
CA PRO A 185 7.64 -13.36 -4.22
C PRO A 185 8.59 -14.55 -4.14
N LEU A 186 9.64 -14.52 -4.96
CA LEU A 186 10.71 -15.50 -4.88
C LEU A 186 11.30 -15.50 -3.47
N ALA A 187 11.56 -16.69 -2.94
CA ALA A 187 12.17 -16.83 -1.62
C ALA A 187 13.45 -15.99 -1.54
N ALA A 188 13.62 -15.24 -0.44
CA ALA A 188 14.87 -14.54 -0.18
C ALA A 188 16.02 -15.55 -0.22
N LYS A 189 17.15 -15.14 -0.79
CA LYS A 189 18.42 -15.73 -0.37
C LYS A 189 18.57 -15.37 1.11
N ARG A 190 18.70 -16.38 1.98
CA ARG A 190 18.89 -16.19 3.43
C ARG A 190 20.06 -15.23 3.67
N THR A 191 19.77 -13.97 3.96
CA THR A 191 20.71 -13.08 4.63
C THR A 191 20.64 -13.43 6.11
N VAL A 192 21.74 -13.93 6.64
CA VAL A 192 21.87 -14.26 8.06
C VAL A 192 21.91 -12.93 8.81
N GLY A 193 20.81 -12.58 9.48
CA GLY A 193 20.77 -11.43 10.39
C GLY A 193 19.54 -10.55 10.24
N ARG A 194 18.38 -11.05 10.66
CA ARG A 194 17.33 -10.28 11.34
C ARG A 194 16.42 -11.29 12.07
N PRO A 195 15.88 -10.91 13.24
CA PRO A 195 15.13 -11.80 14.13
C PRO A 195 13.83 -12.33 13.52
#